data_AF-A0A165G4D3-F1
#
_entry.id   AF-A0A165G4D3-F1
#
_cell.length_a   1.000
_cell.length_b   1.000
_cell.length_c   1.000
_cell.angle_alpha   90.00
_cell.angle_beta   90.00
_cell.angle_gamma   90.00
#
_symmetry.space_group_name_H-M   'P 1'
#
loop_
_entity.id
_entity.type
_entity.pdbx_description
1 polymer ?
#
loop_
_entity_poly.entity_id
_entity_poly.type
_entity_poly.pdbx_seq_one_letter_code
_entity_poly.pdbx_strand_id
1 'polypeptide(L)'
;MSETTETTKFPLLGEGNYGEWAIQMEAELIRKELWEVMTIETSPPTDATEMEAAVWLEAEKAKRLMTKMVKARAEMVLRVSAGQLVHLVSRDPMECWATLTQVHRAYGFATRLAMRRCFHRAVC
;
A
#
# COMPACT_ATOMS: atom_id res chain seq x y z
N MET A 1 -15.32 -9.43 27.81
CA MET A 1 -15.12 -8.47 26.71
C MET A 1 -13.85 -8.90 26.01
N SER A 2 -13.96 -9.86 25.10
CA SER A 2 -12.81 -10.41 24.39
C SER A 2 -12.65 -9.61 23.12
N GLU A 3 -11.67 -8.70 23.09
CA GLU A 3 -11.19 -8.12 21.83
C GLU A 3 -10.57 -9.27 21.02
N THR A 4 -11.35 -9.84 20.11
CA THR A 4 -10.84 -10.68 19.03
C THR A 4 -9.98 -9.81 18.14
N THR A 5 -8.70 -9.73 18.49
CA THR A 5 -7.64 -9.36 17.55
C THR A 5 -7.63 -10.42 16.46
N GLU A 6 -8.44 -10.22 15.43
CA GLU A 6 -8.39 -11.00 14.20
C GLU A 6 -7.00 -10.84 13.58
N THR A 7 -6.11 -11.72 14.04
CA THR A 7 -4.73 -11.82 13.65
C THR A 7 -4.72 -12.35 12.23
N THR A 8 -4.73 -11.46 11.25
CA THR A 8 -4.76 -11.88 9.85
C THR A 8 -3.46 -12.60 9.47
N LYS A 9 -3.64 -13.79 8.90
CA LYS A 9 -2.70 -14.92 8.90
C LYS A 9 -1.84 -14.96 7.63
N PHE A 10 -1.08 -13.92 7.35
CA PHE A 10 -0.23 -13.95 6.17
C PHE A 10 1.14 -13.31 6.41
N PRO A 11 2.19 -13.78 5.70
CA PRO A 11 3.56 -13.45 6.04
C PRO A 11 3.84 -11.95 5.90
N LEU A 12 4.70 -11.43 6.78
CA LEU A 12 5.19 -10.06 6.69
C LEU A 12 5.91 -9.82 5.37
N LEU A 13 5.91 -8.58 4.88
CA LEU A 13 6.65 -8.22 3.68
C LEU A 13 8.15 -8.39 3.91
N GLY A 14 8.78 -9.23 3.10
CA GLY A 14 10.21 -9.46 3.05
C GLY A 14 10.73 -9.42 1.61
N GLU A 15 11.98 -9.85 1.42
CA GLU A 15 12.58 -9.91 0.09
C GLU A 15 12.03 -11.10 -0.71
N GLY A 16 11.06 -10.84 -1.60
CA GLY A 16 10.61 -11.80 -2.62
C GLY A 16 9.15 -12.23 -2.53
N ASN A 17 8.44 -11.94 -1.43
CA ASN A 17 7.02 -12.24 -1.29
C ASN A 17 6.08 -11.06 -1.60
N TYR A 18 6.61 -9.98 -2.19
CA TYR A 18 5.84 -8.76 -2.46
C TYR A 18 4.56 -9.02 -3.27
N GLY A 19 4.60 -9.91 -4.27
CA GLY A 19 3.43 -10.20 -5.11
C GLY A 19 2.26 -10.77 -4.32
N GLU A 20 2.53 -11.78 -3.47
CA GLU A 20 1.51 -12.40 -2.62
C GLU A 20 1.07 -11.46 -1.50
N TRP A 21 2.03 -10.75 -0.89
CA TRP A 21 1.77 -9.77 0.16
C TRP A 21 0.88 -8.63 -0.33
N ALA A 22 1.11 -8.12 -1.54
CA ALA A 22 0.34 -7.00 -2.10
C ALA A 22 -1.15 -7.38 -2.26
N ILE A 23 -1.44 -8.58 -2.79
CA ILE A 23 -2.81 -9.08 -2.95
C ILE A 23 -3.49 -9.23 -1.59
N GLN A 24 -2.78 -9.78 -0.59
CA GLN A 24 -3.33 -10.00 0.74
C GLN A 24 -3.52 -8.70 1.52
N MET A 25 -2.62 -7.74 1.38
CA MET A 25 -2.77 -6.42 1.99
C MET A 25 -3.88 -5.60 1.37
N GLU A 26 -4.06 -5.67 0.05
CA GLU A 26 -5.21 -5.05 -0.61
C GLU A 26 -6.52 -5.61 -0.04
N ALA A 27 -6.64 -6.94 0.06
CA ALA A 27 -7.82 -7.58 0.67
C ALA A 27 -8.04 -7.15 2.13
N GLU A 28 -6.98 -6.99 2.93
CA GLU A 28 -7.10 -6.49 4.30
C GLU A 28 -7.57 -5.04 4.37
N LEU A 29 -7.04 -4.17 3.50
CA LEU A 29 -7.45 -2.77 3.45
C LEU A 29 -8.90 -2.62 2.98
N ILE A 30 -9.36 -3.47 2.05
CA ILE A 30 -10.76 -3.55 1.63
C ILE A 30 -11.63 -4.00 2.80
N ARG A 31 -11.26 -5.09 3.48
CA ARG A 31 -11.99 -5.63 4.65
C ARG A 31 -12.14 -4.61 5.77
N LYS A 32 -11.17 -3.72 5.94
CA LYS A 32 -11.17 -2.66 6.97
C LYS A 32 -11.79 -1.34 6.47
N GLU A 33 -12.34 -1.29 5.26
CA GLU A 33 -12.90 -0.09 4.62
C GLU A 33 -11.87 1.08 4.50
N LEU A 34 -10.59 0.71 4.40
CA LEU A 34 -9.46 1.61 4.27
C LEU A 34 -9.00 1.76 2.81
N TRP A 35 -9.44 0.86 1.92
CA TRP A 35 -9.05 0.87 0.51
C TRP A 35 -9.56 2.09 -0.26
N GLU A 36 -10.71 2.66 0.12
CA GLU A 36 -11.25 3.88 -0.49
C GLU A 36 -10.29 5.07 -0.43
N VAL A 37 -9.36 5.07 0.54
CA VAL A 37 -8.30 6.08 0.64
C VAL A 37 -7.24 5.92 -0.46
N MET A 38 -7.02 4.67 -0.89
CA MET A 38 -6.10 4.33 -1.98
C MET A 38 -6.73 4.65 -3.35
N THR A 39 -8.06 4.65 -3.46
CA THR A 39 -8.81 4.91 -4.71
C THR A 39 -9.63 6.19 -4.57
N ILE A 40 -9.11 7.32 -5.03
CA ILE A 40 -9.81 8.61 -4.97
C ILE A 40 -10.93 8.64 -6.02
N GLU A 41 -12.08 8.04 -5.73
CA GLU A 41 -13.31 8.19 -6.50
C GLU A 41 -14.37 8.82 -5.62
N THR A 42 -14.66 10.11 -5.82
CA THR A 42 -15.79 10.77 -5.14
C THR A 42 -16.37 11.83 -6.05
N SER A 43 -17.69 11.80 -6.22
CA SER A 43 -18.43 12.78 -7.02
C SER A 43 -18.86 13.98 -6.18
N PRO A 44 -18.93 15.18 -6.77
CA PRO A 44 -19.31 16.41 -6.07
C PRO A 44 -20.85 16.53 -5.83
N PRO A 45 -21.28 17.47 -4.97
CA PRO A 45 -22.70 17.75 -4.69
C PRO A 45 -23.42 18.29 -5.94
N THR A 46 -24.69 17.88 -6.14
CA THR A 46 -25.49 18.12 -7.36
C THR A 46 -25.71 19.59 -7.73
N ASP A 47 -25.63 20.51 -6.75
CA ASP A 47 -25.90 21.95 -6.95
C ASP A 47 -24.66 22.85 -6.75
N ALA A 48 -23.46 22.26 -6.67
CA ALA A 48 -22.24 23.02 -6.44
C ALA A 48 -21.68 23.58 -7.76
N THR A 49 -21.26 24.86 -7.74
CA THR A 49 -20.45 25.42 -8.82
C THR A 49 -19.18 24.59 -8.97
N GLU A 50 -18.62 24.46 -10.18
CA GLU A 50 -17.42 23.63 -10.45
C GLU A 50 -16.25 23.89 -9.47
N MET A 51 -16.10 25.14 -9.04
CA MET A 51 -15.08 25.58 -8.07
C MET A 51 -15.42 25.20 -6.62
N GLU A 52 -16.70 25.25 -6.23
CA GLU A 52 -17.17 24.86 -4.90
C GLU A 52 -17.22 23.33 -4.75
N ALA A 53 -17.59 22.64 -5.83
CA ALA A 53 -17.47 21.20 -5.98
C ALA A 53 -16.02 20.76 -5.74
N ALA A 54 -15.04 21.43 -6.36
CA ALA A 54 -13.63 21.13 -6.17
C ALA A 54 -13.16 21.38 -4.72
N VAL A 55 -13.52 22.52 -4.11
CA VAL A 55 -13.11 22.85 -2.74
C VAL A 55 -13.77 21.92 -1.71
N TRP A 56 -15.05 21.62 -1.87
CA TRP A 56 -15.78 20.69 -1.01
C TRP A 56 -15.22 19.27 -1.13
N LEU A 57 -14.95 18.83 -2.37
CA LEU A 57 -14.34 17.53 -2.64
C LEU A 57 -12.98 17.43 -1.96
N GLU A 58 -12.12 18.44 -2.09
CA GLU A 58 -10.79 18.48 -1.45
C GLU A 58 -10.89 18.50 0.09
N ALA A 59 -11.83 19.26 0.67
CA ALA A 59 -11.99 19.37 2.12
C ALA A 59 -12.59 18.11 2.76
N GLU A 60 -13.58 17.51 2.10
CA GLU A 60 -14.25 16.30 2.58
C GLU A 60 -13.35 15.07 2.40
N LYS A 61 -12.61 15.02 1.28
CA LYS A 61 -11.44 14.15 1.10
C LYS A 61 -10.50 14.36 2.27
N ALA A 62 -9.96 15.56 2.51
CA ALA A 62 -8.98 15.77 3.58
C ALA A 62 -9.46 15.33 4.99
N LYS A 63 -10.74 15.56 5.35
CA LYS A 63 -11.28 15.22 6.69
C LYS A 63 -11.57 13.74 6.90
N ARG A 64 -12.21 13.05 5.93
CA ARG A 64 -12.44 11.59 6.02
C ARG A 64 -11.16 10.80 5.73
N LEU A 65 -10.31 11.31 4.82
CA LEU A 65 -9.05 10.68 4.45
C LEU A 65 -8.07 10.68 5.61
N MET A 66 -7.88 11.74 6.38
CA MET A 66 -6.71 11.76 7.30
C MET A 66 -6.75 10.67 8.37
N THR A 67 -7.93 10.39 8.95
CA THR A 67 -8.09 9.29 9.91
C THR A 67 -7.95 7.92 9.24
N LYS A 68 -8.51 7.74 8.04
CA LYS A 68 -8.40 6.47 7.30
C LYS A 68 -6.98 6.28 6.71
N MET A 69 -6.27 7.34 6.33
CA MET A 69 -4.88 7.36 5.85
C MET A 69 -3.91 6.94 6.95
N VAL A 70 -4.06 7.52 8.15
CA VAL A 70 -3.24 7.15 9.30
C VAL A 70 -3.48 5.68 9.66
N LYS A 71 -4.74 5.21 9.62
CA LYS A 71 -5.07 3.80 9.84
C LYS A 71 -4.50 2.89 8.75
N ALA A 72 -4.68 3.22 7.47
CA ALA A 72 -4.15 2.44 6.35
C ALA A 72 -2.62 2.33 6.43
N ARG A 73 -1.94 3.43 6.72
CA ARG A 73 -0.49 3.45 6.93
C ARG A 73 -0.10 2.62 8.15
N ALA A 74 -0.79 2.74 9.27
CA ALA A 74 -0.50 1.94 10.45
C ALA A 74 -0.63 0.44 10.16
N GLU A 75 -1.68 0.02 9.45
CA GLU A 75 -1.87 -1.36 9.02
C GLU A 75 -0.74 -1.83 8.08
N MET A 76 -0.33 -1.01 7.12
CA MET A 76 0.83 -1.31 6.28
C MET A 76 2.11 -1.47 7.10
N VAL A 77 2.38 -0.57 8.05
CA VAL A 77 3.57 -0.63 8.92
C VAL A 77 3.59 -1.91 9.76
N LEU A 78 2.44 -2.32 10.30
CA LEU A 78 2.31 -3.57 11.07
C LEU A 78 2.54 -4.83 10.22
N ARG A 79 2.50 -4.70 8.89
CA ARG A 79 2.53 -5.80 7.93
C ARG A 79 3.82 -5.88 7.15
N VAL A 80 4.79 -5.04 7.50
CA VAL A 80 6.09 -4.94 6.84
C VAL A 80 7.18 -5.35 7.81
N SER A 81 8.17 -6.12 7.35
CA SER A 81 9.33 -6.47 8.19
C SER A 81 10.18 -5.24 8.51
N ALA A 82 10.91 -5.26 9.63
CA ALA A 82 11.72 -4.13 10.07
C ALA A 82 12.70 -3.62 9.00
N GLY A 83 13.26 -4.51 8.17
CA GLY A 83 14.19 -4.14 7.09
C GLY A 83 13.55 -3.38 5.92
N GLN A 84 12.23 -3.46 5.77
CA GLN A 84 11.48 -2.81 4.69
C GLN A 84 10.79 -1.51 5.15
N LEU A 85 10.82 -1.19 6.45
CA LEU A 85 10.24 0.05 7.01
C LEU A 85 10.88 1.32 6.45
N VAL A 86 12.12 1.22 5.94
CA VAL A 86 12.83 2.33 5.26
C VAL A 86 12.06 2.86 4.04
N HIS A 87 11.13 2.07 3.49
CA HIS A 87 10.30 2.45 2.35
C HIS A 87 8.94 3.05 2.74
N LEU A 88 8.60 3.12 4.05
CA LEU A 88 7.34 3.68 4.58
C LEU A 88 7.53 5.01 5.33
N VAL A 89 8.50 5.82 4.90
CA VAL A 89 8.84 7.11 5.53
C VAL A 89 7.73 8.15 5.30
N SER A 90 7.05 8.09 4.15
CA SER A 90 5.96 9.03 3.85
C SER A 90 4.76 8.81 4.79
N ARG A 91 4.02 9.89 5.04
CA ARG A 91 2.72 9.84 5.72
C ARG A 91 1.60 9.37 4.81
N ASP A 92 1.79 9.49 3.50
CA ASP A 92 0.84 9.05 2.51
C ASP A 92 1.00 7.53 2.28
N PRO A 93 -0.03 6.71 2.60
CA PRO A 93 0.02 5.28 2.35
C PRO A 93 0.13 4.93 0.86
N MET A 94 -0.35 5.79 -0.06
CA MET A 94 -0.21 5.59 -1.51
C MET A 94 1.25 5.71 -1.95
N GLU A 95 1.96 6.75 -1.49
CA GLU A 95 3.39 6.93 -1.77
C GLU A 95 4.21 5.76 -1.20
N CYS A 96 3.87 5.30 -0.01
CA CYS A 96 4.48 4.11 0.58
C CYS A 96 4.25 2.88 -0.30
N TRP A 97 3.02 2.66 -0.77
CA TRP A 97 2.68 1.53 -1.63
C TRP A 97 3.41 1.59 -2.97
N ALA A 98 3.47 2.77 -3.59
CA ALA A 98 4.18 3.00 -4.84
C ALA A 98 5.69 2.73 -4.69
N THR A 99 6.29 3.18 -3.59
CA THR A 99 7.71 2.94 -3.28
C THR A 99 8.01 1.46 -3.12
N LEU A 100 7.19 0.73 -2.35
CA LEU A 100 7.31 -0.72 -2.20
C LEU A 100 7.15 -1.44 -3.55
N THR A 101 6.18 -1.01 -4.37
CA THR A 101 5.97 -1.52 -5.73
C THR A 101 7.24 -1.35 -6.56
N GLN A 102 7.84 -0.17 -6.55
CA GLN A 102 9.03 0.14 -7.34
C GLN A 102 10.24 -0.69 -6.88
N VAL A 103 10.50 -0.74 -5.58
CA VAL A 103 11.64 -1.47 -5.00
C VAL A 103 11.53 -2.95 -5.31
N HIS A 104 10.37 -3.57 -5.10
CA HIS A 104 10.22 -5.01 -5.33
C HIS A 104 10.04 -5.39 -6.80
N ARG A 105 9.51 -4.51 -7.66
CA ARG A 105 9.57 -4.70 -9.12
C ARG A 105 11.01 -4.65 -9.63
N ALA A 106 11.80 -3.68 -9.19
CA ALA A 106 13.21 -3.55 -9.56
C ALA A 106 14.05 -4.72 -9.02
N TYR A 107 13.83 -5.13 -7.77
CA TYR A 107 14.52 -6.26 -7.15
C TYR A 107 14.17 -7.59 -7.83
N GLY A 108 12.89 -7.85 -8.10
CA GLY A 108 12.47 -9.04 -8.84
C GLY A 108 13.06 -9.12 -10.25
N PHE A 109 13.37 -7.98 -10.87
CA PHE A 109 14.08 -7.92 -12.15
C PHE A 109 15.58 -8.15 -11.99
N ALA A 110 16.22 -7.49 -11.02
CA ALA A 110 17.65 -7.61 -10.73
C ALA A 110 18.04 -9.04 -10.32
N THR A 111 17.24 -9.69 -9.46
CA THR A 111 17.47 -11.09 -9.04
C THR A 111 17.31 -12.06 -10.21
N ARG A 112 16.30 -11.87 -11.07
CA ARG A 112 16.16 -12.67 -12.30
C ARG A 112 17.32 -12.47 -13.26
N LEU A 113 17.83 -11.25 -13.39
CA LEU A 113 19.00 -10.95 -14.22
C LEU A 113 20.30 -11.55 -13.62
N ALA A 114 20.47 -11.48 -12.30
CA ALA A 114 21.59 -12.08 -11.59
C ALA A 114 21.58 -13.61 -11.72
N MET A 115 20.43 -14.26 -11.55
CA MET A 115 20.28 -15.71 -11.76
C MET A 115 20.59 -16.11 -13.20
N ARG A 116 20.16 -15.34 -14.21
CA ARG A 116 20.53 -15.59 -15.62
C ARG A 116 22.04 -15.45 -15.85
N ARG A 117 22.70 -14.45 -15.25
CA ARG A 117 24.16 -14.27 -15.37
C ARG A 117 24.93 -15.42 -14.71
N CYS A 118 24.48 -15.92 -13.57
CA CYS A 118 25.08 -17.10 -12.92
C CYS A 118 24.90 -18.36 -13.75
N PHE A 119 23.73 -18.56 -14.37
CA PHE A 119 23.48 -19.68 -15.26
C PHE A 119 24.42 -19.68 -16.47
N HIS A 120 24.61 -18.53 -17.13
CA HIS A 120 25.57 -18.42 -18.25
C HIS A 120 27.03 -18.66 -17.83
N ARG A 121 27.41 -18.34 -16.59
CA ARG A 121 28.74 -18.62 -16.05
C ARG A 121 28.96 -20.06 -15.58
N ALA A 122 27.89 -20.80 -15.28
CA ALA A 122 27.98 -22.19 -14.82
C ALA A 122 27.95 -23.20 -15.99
N VAL A 123 27.54 -22.77 -17.19
CA VAL A 123 27.35 -23.61 -18.37
C VAL A 123 28.46 -23.40 -19.44
N CYS A 124 29.38 -22.46 -19.21
CA CYS A 124 30.61 -22.27 -20.00
C CYS A 124 31.83 -22.66 -19.15
#